data_AF-A0A843JAD2-F1
#
_entry.id   AF-A0A843JAD2-F1
#
_cell.length_a   1.000
_cell.length_b   1.000
_cell.length_c   1.000
_cell.angle_alpha   90.00
_cell.angle_beta   90.00
_cell.angle_gamma   90.00
#
_symmetry.space_group_name_H-M   'P 1'
#
loop_
_entity.id
_entity.type
_entity.pdbx_description
1 polymer ?
#
loop_
_entity_poly.entity_id
_entity_poly.type
_entity_poly.pdbx_seq_one_letter_code
_entity_poly.pdbx_strand_id
1 'polypeptide(L)'
;MLIEDRLKELKAKINSKVPAGINVSDVEFEGPELVIYTDDPKKFADEADLIKILARDLRKRIVVRPNILEDPEKATTKINAVVPEGAGITDMFFDPDTGEVLIEAEKPGVVIGKNGATLRDITKEI
;
A
#
# COMPACT_ATOMS: atom_id res chain seq x y z
N MET A 1 19.73 17.77 -16.39
CA MET A 1 19.34 16.41 -15.99
C MET A 1 17.87 16.28 -16.29
N LEU A 2 17.49 15.36 -17.17
CA LEU A 2 16.08 15.09 -17.45
C LEU A 2 15.46 14.42 -16.22
N ILE A 3 14.17 14.65 -15.98
CA ILE A 3 13.44 14.05 -14.86
C ILE A 3 13.51 12.51 -14.94
N GLU A 4 13.45 11.96 -16.16
CA GLU A 4 13.57 10.54 -16.43
C GLU A 4 14.91 9.94 -15.94
N ASP A 5 16.03 10.64 -16.14
CA ASP A 5 17.34 10.17 -15.68
C ASP A 5 17.37 10.08 -14.14
N ARG A 6 16.75 11.06 -13.47
CA ARG A 6 16.65 11.09 -12.01
C ARG A 6 15.77 9.97 -11.47
N LEU A 7 14.66 9.67 -12.13
CA LEU A 7 13.78 8.56 -11.77
C LEU A 7 14.51 7.21 -11.95
N LYS A 8 15.27 7.04 -13.04
CA LYS A 8 16.10 5.85 -13.26
C LYS A 8 17.17 5.67 -12.17
N GLU A 9 17.86 6.74 -11.79
CA GLU A 9 18.82 6.73 -10.68
C GLU A 9 18.16 6.33 -9.35
N LEU A 10 16.98 6.91 -9.05
CA LEU A 10 16.23 6.59 -7.84
C LEU A 10 15.75 5.14 -7.82
N LYS A 11 15.20 4.65 -8.94
CA LYS A 11 14.76 3.26 -9.10
C LYS A 11 15.92 2.29 -8.91
N ALA A 12 17.09 2.56 -9.48
CA ALA A 12 18.29 1.76 -9.27
C ALA A 12 18.73 1.75 -7.80
N LYS A 13 18.69 2.91 -7.13
CA LYS A 13 19.02 3.03 -5.70
C LYS A 13 18.02 2.26 -4.83
N ILE A 14 16.72 2.33 -5.12
CA ILE A 14 15.67 1.55 -4.44
C ILE A 14 15.92 0.06 -4.61
N ASN A 15 16.11 -0.41 -5.85
CA ASN A 15 16.37 -1.83 -6.15
C ASN A 15 17.63 -2.39 -5.47
N SER A 16 18.63 -1.54 -5.19
CA SER A 16 19.82 -1.96 -4.43
C SER A 16 19.56 -2.24 -2.95
N LYS A 17 18.42 -1.78 -2.42
CA LYS A 17 18.03 -1.89 -1.00
C LYS A 17 16.86 -2.84 -0.79
N VAL A 18 16.00 -2.99 -1.79
CA VAL A 18 14.87 -3.90 -1.76
C VAL A 18 15.39 -5.35 -1.80
N PRO A 19 14.96 -6.24 -0.88
CA PRO A 19 15.36 -7.65 -0.88
C PRO A 19 14.99 -8.38 -2.16
N ALA A 20 15.74 -9.45 -2.46
CA ALA A 20 15.41 -10.34 -3.57
C ALA A 20 14.02 -10.95 -3.38
N GLY A 21 13.20 -10.93 -4.44
CA GLY A 21 11.83 -11.46 -4.42
C GLY A 21 10.71 -10.43 -4.24
N ILE A 22 11.06 -9.14 -4.15
CA ILE A 22 10.12 -8.03 -4.19
C ILE A 22 10.37 -7.24 -5.48
N ASN A 23 9.36 -7.15 -6.35
CA ASN A 23 9.47 -6.42 -7.61
C ASN A 23 9.03 -4.96 -7.48
N VAL A 24 9.88 -4.02 -7.90
CA VAL A 24 9.53 -2.61 -8.09
C VAL A 24 9.29 -2.36 -9.57
N SER A 25 8.02 -2.25 -9.96
CA SER A 25 7.63 -2.05 -11.35
C SER A 25 7.99 -0.66 -11.82
N ASP A 26 7.72 0.37 -11.00
CA ASP A 26 8.04 1.75 -11.33
C ASP A 26 8.22 2.70 -10.15
N VAL A 27 8.78 3.87 -10.46
CA VAL A 27 9.02 4.94 -9.50
C VAL A 27 8.70 6.28 -10.13
N GLU A 28 7.78 7.02 -9.52
CA GLU A 28 7.29 8.31 -10.03
C GLU A 28 7.26 9.38 -8.94
N PHE A 29 7.22 10.65 -9.39
CA PHE A 29 6.93 11.78 -8.52
C PHE A 29 5.48 12.19 -8.66
N GLU A 30 4.69 11.99 -7.61
CA GLU A 30 3.31 12.46 -7.54
C GLU A 30 3.21 13.56 -6.49
N GLY A 31 3.11 14.80 -6.97
CA GLY A 31 3.12 15.97 -6.11
C GLY A 31 4.39 16.02 -5.23
N PRO A 32 4.27 16.03 -3.89
CA PRO A 32 5.43 16.04 -2.98
C PRO A 32 5.98 14.65 -2.65
N GLU A 33 5.38 13.57 -3.16
CA GLU A 33 5.69 12.19 -2.79
C GLU A 33 6.49 11.48 -3.89
N LEU A 34 7.38 10.57 -3.46
CA LEU A 34 8.00 9.57 -4.33
C LEU A 34 7.17 8.29 -4.23
N VAL A 35 6.42 7.96 -5.28
CA VAL A 35 5.57 6.78 -5.34
C VAL A 35 6.38 5.63 -5.90
N ILE A 36 6.37 4.51 -5.19
CA ILE A 36 6.99 3.25 -5.59
C ILE A 36 5.87 2.28 -5.92
N TYR A 37 5.79 1.89 -7.18
CA TYR A 37 4.83 0.92 -7.66
C TYR A 37 5.41 -0.51 -7.56
N THR A 38 4.61 -1.46 -7.08
CA THR A 38 5.03 -2.84 -6.85
C THR A 38 3.94 -3.87 -7.18
N ASP A 39 4.36 -5.01 -7.71
CA ASP A 39 3.50 -6.19 -7.88
C ASP A 39 3.40 -7.03 -6.59
N ASP A 40 4.26 -6.74 -5.62
CA ASP A 40 4.39 -7.47 -4.36
C ASP A 40 4.11 -6.59 -3.12
N PRO A 41 2.96 -5.87 -3.06
CA PRO A 41 2.67 -4.93 -1.97
C PRO A 41 2.69 -5.60 -0.59
N LYS A 42 2.26 -6.88 -0.52
CA LYS A 42 2.23 -7.68 0.72
C LYS A 42 3.63 -7.94 1.26
N LYS A 43 4.58 -8.30 0.39
CA LYS A 43 5.98 -8.50 0.79
C LYS A 43 6.63 -7.19 1.21
N PHE A 44 6.30 -6.09 0.54
CA PHE A 44 6.72 -4.75 0.96
C PHE A 44 6.24 -4.39 2.36
N ALA A 45 4.99 -4.72 2.70
CA ALA A 45 4.40 -4.45 4.01
C ALA A 45 4.96 -5.35 5.13
N ASP A 46 5.34 -6.59 4.80
CA ASP A 46 5.95 -7.52 5.76
C ASP A 46 7.39 -7.11 6.13
N GLU A 47 8.09 -6.38 5.25
CA GLU A 47 9.42 -5.80 5.50
C GLU A 47 9.33 -4.51 6.35
N ALA A 48 9.08 -4.68 7.64
CA ALA A 48 8.71 -3.62 8.60
C ALA A 48 9.62 -2.37 8.61
N ASP A 49 10.90 -2.48 8.28
CA ASP A 49 11.86 -1.37 8.29
C ASP A 49 12.25 -0.86 6.88
N LEU A 50 11.85 -1.54 5.80
CA LEU A 50 12.31 -1.22 4.44
C LEU A 50 11.91 0.20 4.02
N ILE A 51 10.63 0.56 4.18
CA ILE A 51 10.11 1.90 3.83
C ILE A 51 10.86 2.98 4.63
N LYS A 52 11.11 2.73 5.92
CA LYS A 52 11.81 3.67 6.80
C LYS A 52 13.28 3.86 6.41
N ILE A 53 13.96 2.79 6.01
CA ILE A 53 15.33 2.82 5.51
C ILE A 53 15.39 3.61 4.21
N LEU A 54 14.50 3.31 3.26
CA LEU A 54 14.41 4.03 1.98
C LEU A 54 14.14 5.52 2.20
N ALA A 55 13.18 5.88 3.06
CA ALA A 55 12.83 7.27 3.33
C ALA A 55 14.01 8.05 3.92
N ARG A 56 14.77 7.44 4.85
CA ARG A 56 15.97 8.04 5.44
C ARG A 56 17.10 8.23 4.43
N ASP A 57 17.35 7.23 3.60
CA ASP A 57 18.45 7.25 2.63
C ASP A 57 18.16 8.17 1.44
N LEU A 58 16.91 8.23 0.98
CA LEU A 58 16.49 9.07 -0.14
C LEU A 58 16.14 10.50 0.31
N ARG A 59 15.85 10.71 1.60
CA ARG A 59 15.34 11.97 2.17
C ARG A 59 14.11 12.47 1.43
N LYS A 60 13.18 11.56 1.16
CA LYS A 60 11.91 11.83 0.48
C LYS A 60 10.76 11.22 1.26
N ARG A 61 9.56 11.78 1.06
CA ARG A 61 8.32 11.15 1.49
C ARG A 61 8.00 10.04 0.49
N ILE A 62 8.00 8.80 0.97
CA ILE A 62 7.84 7.61 0.12
C ILE A 62 6.47 7.01 0.39
N VAL A 63 5.77 6.67 -0.69
CA VAL A 63 4.51 5.91 -0.66
C VAL A 63 4.70 4.68 -1.53
N VAL A 64 4.22 3.52 -1.07
CA VAL A 64 4.26 2.28 -1.84
C VAL A 64 2.84 1.97 -2.29
N ARG A 65 2.64 1.76 -3.59
CA ARG A 65 1.33 1.45 -4.17
C ARG A 65 1.36 0.12 -4.94
N PRO A 66 0.29 -0.67 -4.89
CA PRO A 66 0.15 -1.85 -5.73
C PRO A 66 -0.09 -1.45 -7.20
N ASN A 67 0.42 -2.24 -8.16
CA ASN A 67 0.03 -2.08 -9.57
C ASN A 67 -1.33 -2.70 -9.88
N ILE A 68 -1.69 -3.75 -9.13
CA ILE A 68 -2.89 -4.56 -9.38
C ILE A 68 -3.84 -4.30 -8.23
N LEU A 69 -4.99 -3.72 -8.56
CA LEU A 69 -6.11 -3.52 -7.65
C LEU A 69 -7.17 -4.59 -7.92
N GLU A 70 -7.73 -5.16 -6.85
CA GLU A 70 -8.90 -6.01 -6.97
C GLU A 70 -10.12 -5.16 -7.39
N ASP A 71 -11.05 -5.80 -8.09
CA ASP A 71 -12.32 -5.16 -8.44
C ASP A 71 -13.07 -4.68 -7.18
N PRO A 72 -13.61 -3.43 -7.15
CA PRO A 72 -14.27 -2.89 -5.96
C PRO A 72 -15.40 -3.76 -5.40
N GLU A 73 -16.20 -4.43 -6.24
CA GLU A 73 -17.29 -5.29 -5.77
C GLU A 73 -16.74 -6.56 -5.09
N LYS A 74 -15.69 -7.15 -5.68
CA LYS A 74 -14.99 -8.30 -5.10
C LYS A 74 -14.27 -7.93 -3.81
N ALA A 75 -13.58 -6.80 -3.80
CA ALA A 75 -12.89 -6.27 -2.63
C ALA A 75 -13.89 -6.03 -1.50
N THR A 76 -15.03 -5.40 -1.78
CA THR A 76 -16.13 -5.20 -0.82
C THR A 76 -16.61 -6.53 -0.22
N THR A 77 -16.79 -7.56 -1.05
CA THR A 77 -17.21 -8.89 -0.60
C THR A 77 -16.15 -9.52 0.32
N LYS A 78 -14.87 -9.44 -0.04
CA LYS A 78 -13.76 -9.95 0.77
C LYS A 78 -13.63 -9.20 2.10
N ILE A 79 -13.74 -7.88 2.09
CA ILE A 79 -13.67 -7.03 3.30
C ILE A 79 -14.81 -7.41 4.27
N ASN A 80 -16.04 -7.53 3.78
CA ASN A 80 -17.18 -7.94 4.61
C ASN A 80 -17.05 -9.36 5.17
N ALA A 81 -16.33 -10.26 4.49
CA ALA A 81 -16.05 -11.59 5.01
C ALA A 81 -14.98 -11.60 6.12
N VAL A 82 -14.04 -10.66 6.09
CA VAL A 82 -12.96 -10.53 7.08
C VAL A 82 -13.41 -9.73 8.31
N VAL A 83 -14.19 -8.67 8.11
CA VAL A 83 -14.63 -7.77 9.17
C VAL A 83 -15.83 -8.37 9.92
N PRO A 84 -15.81 -8.45 11.26
CA PRO A 84 -16.96 -8.93 12.01
C PRO A 84 -18.22 -8.07 11.79
N GLU A 85 -19.39 -8.70 11.65
CA GLU A 85 -20.69 -8.01 11.47
C GLU A 85 -20.95 -6.94 12.56
N GLY A 86 -20.42 -7.14 13.76
CA GLY A 86 -20.54 -6.19 14.86
C GLY A 86 -19.81 -4.86 14.68
N ALA A 87 -19.02 -4.69 13.61
CA ALA A 87 -18.33 -3.45 13.27
C ALA A 87 -19.27 -2.35 12.74
N GLY A 88 -20.38 -2.75 12.11
CA GLY A 88 -21.36 -1.82 11.53
C GLY A 88 -20.76 -0.97 10.41
N ILE A 89 -20.24 -1.60 9.35
CA ILE A 89 -19.75 -0.87 8.16
C ILE A 89 -20.93 -0.17 7.49
N THR A 90 -20.82 1.13 7.26
CA THR A 90 -21.86 1.96 6.63
C THR A 90 -21.56 2.21 5.16
N ASP A 91 -20.29 2.44 4.81
CA ASP A 91 -19.89 2.75 3.44
C ASP A 91 -18.43 2.33 3.17
N MET A 92 -18.09 2.16 1.89
CA MET A 92 -16.73 1.92 1.42
C MET A 92 -16.46 2.74 0.14
N PHE A 93 -15.42 3.57 0.18
CA PHE A 93 -14.97 4.35 -0.97
C PHE A 93 -13.60 3.87 -1.44
N PHE A 94 -13.51 3.45 -2.71
CA PHE A 94 -12.27 3.00 -3.34
C PHE A 94 -11.68 4.13 -4.16
N ASP A 95 -10.44 4.50 -3.83
CA ASP A 95 -9.66 5.48 -4.59
C ASP A 95 -8.72 4.74 -5.57
N PRO A 96 -9.00 4.76 -6.88
CA PRO A 96 -8.19 4.05 -7.87
C PRO A 96 -6.84 4.73 -8.11
N ASP A 97 -6.68 6.01 -7.79
CA ASP A 97 -5.44 6.74 -8.03
C ASP A 97 -4.39 6.36 -6.97
N THR A 98 -4.84 6.21 -5.71
CA THR A 98 -3.98 5.86 -4.57
C THR A 98 -3.94 4.37 -4.27
N GLY A 99 -4.93 3.61 -4.74
CA GLY A 99 -5.08 2.19 -4.41
C GLY A 99 -5.55 1.97 -2.97
N GLU A 100 -6.23 2.96 -2.39
CA GLU A 100 -6.70 2.94 -1.01
C GLU A 100 -8.21 2.66 -0.96
N VAL A 101 -8.65 2.06 0.14
CA VAL A 101 -10.08 1.92 0.48
C VAL A 101 -10.35 2.64 1.80
N LEU A 102 -11.27 3.59 1.76
CA LEU A 102 -11.80 4.27 2.94
C LEU A 102 -13.04 3.50 3.41
N ILE A 103 -12.97 2.93 4.62
CA ILE A 103 -14.07 2.17 5.22
C ILE A 103 -14.70 3.02 6.33
N GLU A 104 -15.98 3.34 6.18
CA GLU A 104 -16.78 3.97 7.22
C GLU A 104 -17.49 2.92 8.05
N ALA A 105 -17.37 3.00 9.38
CA ALA A 105 -18.00 2.05 10.28
C ALA A 105 -18.40 2.70 11.60
N GLU A 106 -19.48 2.21 12.21
CA GLU A 106 -19.92 2.63 13.55
C GLU A 106 -18.86 2.33 14.62
N LYS A 107 -18.13 1.22 14.46
CA LYS A 107 -17.06 0.80 15.38
C LYS A 107 -15.75 0.54 14.64
N PRO A 108 -14.97 1.59 14.30
CA PRO A 108 -13.71 1.45 13.56
C PRO A 108 -12.68 0.56 14.26
N GLY A 109 -12.67 0.54 15.59
CA GLY A 109 -11.76 -0.32 16.36
C GLY A 109 -11.97 -1.83 16.10
N VAL A 110 -13.19 -2.23 15.72
CA VAL A 110 -13.50 -3.62 15.36
C VAL A 110 -13.00 -3.93 13.95
N VAL A 111 -13.10 -2.97 13.02
CA VAL A 111 -12.56 -3.09 11.65
C VAL A 111 -11.02 -3.20 11.67
N ILE A 112 -10.34 -2.42 12.50
CA ILE A 112 -8.88 -2.45 12.63
C ILE A 112 -8.42 -3.76 13.30
N GLY A 113 -9.17 -4.23 14.30
CA GLY A 113 -8.83 -5.40 15.10
C GLY A 113 -7.71 -5.13 16.12
N LYS A 114 -7.46 -6.12 17.00
CA LYS A 114 -6.39 -6.01 18.01
C LYS A 114 -5.03 -5.88 17.33
N ASN A 115 -4.28 -4.83 17.66
CA ASN A 115 -2.96 -4.53 17.07
C ASN A 115 -2.96 -4.44 15.53
N GLY A 116 -4.09 -4.09 14.92
CA GLY A 116 -4.20 -4.01 13.46
C GLY A 116 -4.26 -5.36 12.74
N ALA A 117 -4.58 -6.45 13.45
CA ALA A 117 -4.64 -7.79 12.85
C ALA A 117 -5.65 -7.84 11.69
N THR A 118 -6.90 -7.43 11.93
CA THR A 118 -7.95 -7.44 10.89
C THR A 118 -7.62 -6.52 9.72
N LEU A 119 -7.02 -5.35 9.98
CA LEU A 119 -6.54 -4.47 8.91
C LEU A 119 -5.52 -5.16 8.01
N ARG A 120 -4.55 -5.89 8.59
CA ARG A 120 -3.56 -6.65 7.82
C ARG A 120 -4.18 -7.81 7.06
N ASP A 121 -5.19 -8.46 7.63
CA ASP A 121 -5.91 -9.55 6.97
C ASP A 121 -6.70 -9.02 5.77
N ILE A 122 -7.35 -7.86 5.89
CA ILE A 122 -7.99 -7.16 4.76
C ILE A 122 -6.97 -6.92 3.64
N THR A 123 -5.83 -6.28 3.96
CA THR A 123 -4.77 -5.99 2.96
C THR A 123 -4.20 -7.26 2.33
N LYS A 124 -4.26 -8.41 3.01
CA LYS A 124 -3.80 -9.71 2.47
C LYS A 124 -4.82 -10.40 1.57
N GLU A 125 -6.11 -10.13 1.74
CA GLU A 125 -7.16 -10.77 0.94
C GLU A 125 -7.46 -10.01 -0.36
N ILE A 126 -7.31 -8.68 -0.34
CA ILE A 126 -7.51 -7.82 -1.52
C ILE A 126 -6.23 -7.56 -2.30
#